data_AF-A0A2X3GUP2-F1
#
_entry.id   AF-A0A2X3GUP2-F1
#
_cell.length_a   1.000
_cell.length_b   1.000
_cell.length_c   1.000
_cell.angle_alpha   90.00
_cell.angle_beta   90.00
_cell.angle_gamma   90.00
#
_symmetry.space_group_name_H-M   'P 1'
#
loop_
_entity.id
_entity.type
_entity.pdbx_description
1 polymer ?
#
loop_
_entity_poly.entity_id
_entity_poly.type
_entity_poly.pdbx_seq_one_letter_code
_entity_poly.pdbx_strand_id
1 'polypeptide(L)'
;MLDYAELEALLDKSSLAEFRKRAMSPNHPTTSGSNQNPDIFFQQRETVNEYYENIPTIIRDYMSEINTLRGTNYDLVNYYGHAEATDIIVAMGSVTPVIEQVIDELMREGKKSDC
;
A
#
# COMPACT_ATOMS: atom_id res chain seq x y z
N MET A 1 8.81 -13.35 13.21
CA MET A 1 7.49 -12.70 13.40
C MET A 1 7.77 -11.42 14.16
N LEU A 2 7.25 -10.27 13.71
CA LEU A 2 7.50 -9.01 14.42
C LEU A 2 6.79 -9.06 15.78
N ASP A 3 7.47 -8.59 16.82
CA ASP A 3 6.87 -8.45 18.14
C ASP A 3 5.88 -7.28 18.15
N TYR A 4 4.90 -7.34 19.05
CA TYR A 4 3.89 -6.28 19.17
C TYR A 4 4.50 -4.95 19.57
N ALA A 5 5.59 -4.95 20.34
CA ALA A 5 6.32 -3.73 20.68
C ALA A 5 6.95 -3.07 19.44
N GLU A 6 7.45 -3.86 18.49
CA GLU A 6 8.00 -3.35 17.23
C GLU A 6 6.89 -2.75 16.36
N LEU A 7 5.73 -3.40 16.29
CA LEU A 7 4.57 -2.89 15.56
C LEU A 7 3.97 -1.64 16.19
N GLU A 8 3.93 -1.56 17.53
CA GLU A 8 3.45 -0.37 18.23
C GLU A 8 4.32 0.86 17.93
N ALA A 9 5.63 0.67 17.72
CA ALA A 9 6.54 1.76 17.39
C ALA A 9 6.26 2.41 16.03
N LEU A 10 5.67 1.66 15.08
CA LEU A 10 5.30 2.17 13.75
C LEU A 10 3.99 2.96 13.77
N LEU A 11 3.15 2.78 14.80
CA LEU A 11 1.83 3.39 14.83
C LEU A 11 1.92 4.92 14.96
N ASP A 12 1.42 5.65 13.96
CA ASP A 12 1.24 7.10 14.07
C ASP A 12 0.18 7.45 15.13
N LYS A 13 0.68 7.77 16.32
CA LYS A 13 -0.14 8.13 17.49
C LYS A 13 -0.93 9.42 17.28
N SER A 14 -0.43 10.34 16.44
CA SER A 14 -1.11 11.60 16.14
C SER A 14 -2.32 11.36 15.23
N SER A 15 -2.15 10.59 14.15
CA SER A 15 -3.23 10.16 13.28
C SER A 15 -4.29 9.33 14.02
N LEU A 16 -3.86 8.44 14.94
CA LEU A 16 -4.78 7.69 15.79
C LEU A 16 -5.60 8.62 16.72
N ALA A 17 -4.96 9.63 17.31
CA ALA A 17 -5.66 10.59 18.17
C ALA A 17 -6.70 11.39 17.38
N GLU A 18 -6.36 11.87 16.18
CA GLU A 18 -7.29 12.59 15.30
C GLU A 18 -8.42 11.69 14.77
N PHE A 19 -8.14 10.41 14.50
CA PHE A 19 -9.19 9.42 14.21
C PHE A 19 -10.18 9.29 15.37
N ARG A 20 -9.69 9.13 16.60
CA ARG A 20 -10.53 9.02 17.80
C ARG A 20 -11.35 10.29 18.05
N LYS A 21 -10.76 11.46 17.81
CA LYS A 21 -11.43 12.76 17.97
C LYS A 21 -12.59 12.95 16.97
N ARG A 22 -12.47 12.39 15.76
CA ARG A 22 -13.52 12.41 14.72
C ARG A 22 -14.63 11.37 14.94
N ALA A 23 -14.50 10.49 15.92
CA ALA A 23 -15.51 9.46 16.20
C ALA A 23 -16.86 10.07 16.58
N MET A 24 -17.95 9.38 16.24
CA MET A 24 -19.28 9.79 16.68
C MET A 24 -19.42 9.64 18.18
N SER A 25 -19.79 10.72 18.87
CA SER A 25 -19.98 10.74 20.31
C SER A 25 -21.09 11.73 20.69
N PRO A 26 -22.01 11.37 21.61
CA PRO A 26 -23.00 12.30 22.13
C PRO A 26 -22.39 13.56 22.79
N ASN A 27 -21.15 13.46 23.29
CA ASN A 27 -20.45 14.56 23.94
C ASN A 27 -19.87 15.58 22.94
N HIS A 28 -19.74 15.21 21.66
CA HIS A 28 -19.32 16.08 20.57
C HIS A 28 -19.99 15.64 19.26
N PRO A 29 -21.31 15.89 19.12
CA PRO A 29 -22.12 15.29 18.06
C PRO A 29 -21.76 15.86 16.68
N THR A 30 -21.81 14.99 15.68
CA THR A 30 -21.62 15.32 14.26
C THR A 30 -22.71 14.64 13.43
N THR A 31 -22.99 15.19 12.24
CA THR A 31 -23.92 14.60 11.26
C THR A 31 -23.14 14.11 10.05
N SER A 32 -23.36 12.88 9.64
CA SER A 32 -22.74 12.26 8.46
C SER A 32 -23.76 11.45 7.67
N GLY A 33 -23.56 11.30 6.36
CA GLY A 33 -24.46 10.50 5.51
C GLY A 33 -25.75 11.22 5.10
N SER A 34 -25.70 12.54 4.90
CA SER A 34 -26.84 13.28 4.38
C SER A 34 -27.17 12.90 2.93
N ASN A 35 -28.45 13.05 2.55
CA ASN A 35 -28.85 13.03 1.15
C ASN A 35 -28.58 14.41 0.54
N GLN A 36 -28.00 14.45 -0.66
CA GLN A 36 -27.54 15.69 -1.29
C GLN A 36 -27.98 15.76 -2.74
N ASN A 37 -28.41 16.95 -3.13
CA ASN A 37 -28.83 17.23 -4.51
C ASN A 37 -27.60 17.42 -5.43
N PRO A 38 -27.81 17.41 -6.76
CA PRO A 38 -26.72 17.55 -7.73
C PRO A 38 -25.96 18.89 -7.68
N ASP A 39 -26.49 19.89 -6.99
CA ASP A 39 -25.87 21.21 -6.83
C ASP A 39 -24.53 21.15 -6.07
N ILE A 40 -24.39 20.21 -5.13
CA ILE A 40 -23.19 20.08 -4.29
C ILE A 40 -22.56 18.67 -4.29
N PHE A 41 -23.29 17.64 -4.73
CA PHE A 41 -22.84 16.26 -4.59
C PHE A 41 -21.49 16.00 -5.29
N PHE A 42 -21.30 16.54 -6.49
CA PHE A 42 -20.08 16.33 -7.27
C PHE A 42 -18.86 16.95 -6.57
N GLN A 43 -18.96 18.21 -6.15
CA GLN A 43 -17.89 18.93 -5.47
C GLN A 43 -17.52 18.25 -4.16
N GLN A 44 -18.51 17.76 -3.41
CA GLN A 44 -18.23 16.99 -2.20
C GLN A 44 -17.52 15.68 -2.49
N ARG A 45 -17.89 14.98 -3.57
CA ARG A 45 -17.25 13.72 -3.93
C ARG A 45 -15.78 13.87 -4.31
N GLU A 46 -15.39 14.99 -4.91
CA GLU A 46 -14.01 15.28 -5.31
C GLU A 46 -13.13 15.68 -4.11
N THR A 47 -13.71 16.10 -2.99
CA THR A 47 -12.92 16.48 -1.79
C THR A 47 -12.09 15.32 -1.22
N VAL A 48 -12.44 14.07 -1.53
CA VAL A 48 -11.69 12.91 -1.02
C VAL A 48 -10.44 12.59 -1.85
N ASN A 49 -10.26 13.21 -3.03
CA ASN A 49 -9.19 12.86 -3.96
C ASN A 49 -7.81 13.03 -3.32
N GLU A 50 -7.62 14.09 -2.51
CA GLU A 50 -6.36 14.32 -1.79
C GLU A 50 -5.94 13.12 -0.93
N TYR A 51 -6.91 12.39 -0.34
CA TYR A 51 -6.60 11.21 0.45
C TYR A 51 -6.09 10.08 -0.44
N TYR A 52 -6.71 9.87 -1.61
CA TYR A 52 -6.28 8.83 -2.56
C TYR A 52 -4.92 9.14 -3.18
N GLU A 53 -4.66 10.41 -3.51
CA GLU A 53 -3.38 10.86 -4.05
C GLU A 53 -2.22 10.64 -3.06
N ASN A 54 -2.50 10.74 -1.75
CA ASN A 54 -1.51 10.54 -0.71
C ASN A 54 -1.27 9.06 -0.33
N ILE A 55 -2.20 8.15 -0.64
CA ILE A 55 -2.09 6.72 -0.26
C ILE A 55 -0.77 6.07 -0.73
N PRO A 56 -0.32 6.22 -2.00
CA PRO A 56 0.90 5.57 -2.47
C PRO A 56 2.13 5.92 -1.63
N THR A 57 2.26 7.19 -1.24
CA THR A 57 3.36 7.67 -0.38
C THR A 57 3.27 7.03 1.00
N ILE A 58 2.10 7.09 1.64
CA ILE A 58 1.89 6.49 2.98
C ILE A 58 2.23 5.00 2.98
N ILE A 59 1.79 4.25 1.96
CA ILE A 59 2.11 2.82 1.84
C ILE A 59 3.62 2.61 1.71
N ARG A 60 4.29 3.38 0.85
CA ARG A 60 5.75 3.25 0.66
C ARG A 60 6.53 3.58 1.93
N ASP A 61 6.11 4.58 2.69
CA ASP A 61 6.74 4.94 3.96
C ASP A 61 6.70 3.76 4.94
N TYR A 62 5.51 3.17 5.15
CA TYR A 62 5.38 1.98 6.00
C TYR A 62 6.07 0.73 5.44
N MET A 63 6.10 0.55 4.11
CA MET A 63 6.89 -0.52 3.48
C MET A 63 8.38 -0.35 3.81
N SER A 64 8.91 0.88 3.76
CA SER A 64 10.30 1.20 4.11
C SER A 64 10.62 0.89 5.57
N GLU A 65 9.71 1.24 6.49
CA GLU A 65 9.85 0.91 7.91
C GLU A 65 9.88 -0.60 8.14
N ILE A 66 8.97 -1.35 7.51
CA ILE A 66 8.95 -2.82 7.58
C ILE A 66 10.20 -3.45 6.95
N ASN A 67 10.66 -2.90 5.82
CA ASN A 67 11.89 -3.33 5.16
C ASN A 67 13.10 -3.18 6.07
N THR A 68 13.18 -2.07 6.81
CA THR A 68 14.24 -1.81 7.79
C THR A 68 14.20 -2.84 8.93
N LEU A 69 13.01 -3.16 9.46
CA LEU A 69 12.87 -4.12 10.56
C LEU A 69 13.15 -5.57 10.13
N ARG A 70 12.78 -5.96 8.90
CA ARG A 70 12.84 -7.36 8.44
C ARG A 70 13.97 -7.68 7.48
N GLY A 71 14.70 -6.68 7.00
CA GLY A 71 15.65 -6.85 5.89
C GLY A 71 14.96 -7.28 4.59
N THR A 72 13.69 -6.87 4.39
CA THR A 72 12.95 -7.09 3.14
C THR A 72 13.12 -5.89 2.20
N ASN A 73 12.58 -5.97 0.98
CA ASN A 73 12.63 -4.89 -0.01
C ASN A 73 11.30 -4.74 -0.77
N TYR A 74 10.19 -4.65 -0.04
CA TYR A 74 8.88 -4.40 -0.64
C TYR A 74 8.80 -2.98 -1.21
N ASP A 75 8.10 -2.86 -2.34
CA ASP A 75 7.69 -1.60 -2.93
C ASP A 75 6.25 -1.75 -3.49
N LEU A 76 5.64 -0.68 -3.99
CA LEU A 76 4.30 -0.74 -4.60
C LEU A 76 4.25 -1.71 -5.79
N VAL A 77 5.36 -1.80 -6.52
CA VAL A 77 5.62 -2.77 -7.58
C VAL A 77 7.07 -3.19 -7.43
N ASN A 78 7.31 -4.50 -7.35
CA ASN A 78 8.65 -5.08 -7.34
C ASN A 78 8.93 -5.70 -8.71
N TYR A 79 10.17 -5.58 -9.17
CA TYR A 79 10.66 -6.23 -10.38
C TYR A 79 11.60 -7.36 -9.99
N TYR A 80 11.43 -8.52 -10.62
CA TYR A 80 12.30 -9.67 -10.43
C TYR A 80 12.67 -10.31 -11.77
N GLY A 81 13.97 -10.39 -12.04
CA GLY A 81 14.49 -11.03 -13.24
C GLY A 81 15.68 -10.29 -13.84
N HIS A 82 15.96 -10.59 -15.11
CA HIS A 82 17.12 -10.05 -15.80
C HIS A 82 16.89 -8.58 -16.19
N ALA A 83 17.79 -7.65 -15.83
CA ALA A 83 17.63 -6.21 -16.06
C ALA A 83 17.40 -5.78 -17.53
N GLU A 84 17.76 -6.64 -18.48
CA GLU A 84 17.54 -6.45 -19.94
C GLU A 84 16.49 -7.42 -20.52
N ALA A 85 15.57 -7.94 -19.71
CA ALA A 85 14.52 -8.81 -20.20
C ALA A 85 13.57 -8.06 -21.16
N THR A 86 13.07 -8.79 -22.15
CA THR A 86 12.20 -8.25 -23.22
C THR A 86 10.74 -8.68 -23.07
N ASP A 87 10.49 -9.69 -22.25
CA ASP A 87 9.20 -10.37 -22.10
C ASP A 87 8.80 -10.35 -20.63
N ILE A 88 8.01 -9.34 -20.26
CA ILE A 88 7.61 -9.02 -18.88
C ILE A 88 6.26 -9.64 -18.53
N ILE A 89 6.17 -10.31 -17.38
CA ILE A 89 4.90 -10.81 -16.82
C ILE A 89 4.50 -9.96 -15.61
N VAL A 90 3.46 -9.14 -15.72
CA VAL A 90 2.89 -8.46 -14.55
C VAL A 90 1.92 -9.39 -13.84
N ALA A 91 2.22 -9.74 -12.58
CA ALA A 91 1.40 -10.64 -11.78
C ALA A 91 1.23 -10.13 -10.34
N MET A 92 0.19 -10.64 -9.66
CA MET A 92 -0.12 -10.27 -8.28
C MET A 92 -0.62 -11.48 -7.48
N GLY A 93 -0.22 -11.56 -6.22
CA GLY A 93 -0.65 -12.61 -5.29
C GLY A 93 0.23 -13.86 -5.34
N SER A 94 -0.32 -15.01 -4.94
CA SER A 94 0.46 -16.24 -4.69
C SER A 94 1.10 -16.87 -5.93
N VAL A 95 0.81 -16.35 -7.13
CA VAL A 95 1.44 -16.80 -8.36
C VAL A 95 2.87 -16.25 -8.51
N THR A 96 3.20 -15.12 -7.87
CA THR A 96 4.49 -14.46 -8.06
C THR A 96 5.69 -15.34 -7.66
N PRO A 97 5.70 -16.07 -6.53
CA PRO A 97 6.87 -16.89 -6.18
C PRO A 97 7.07 -18.08 -7.14
N VAL A 98 5.99 -18.57 -7.76
CA VAL A 98 6.07 -19.63 -8.78
C VAL A 98 6.69 -19.07 -10.06
N ILE A 99 6.32 -17.84 -10.44
CA ILE A 99 6.90 -17.17 -11.61
C ILE A 99 8.39 -16.86 -11.36
N GLU A 100 8.74 -16.32 -10.20
CA GLU A 100 10.13 -16.06 -9.79
C GLU A 100 10.99 -17.34 -9.88
N GLN A 101 10.48 -18.47 -9.38
CA GLN A 101 11.17 -19.76 -9.48
C GLN A 101 11.40 -20.21 -10.94
N VAL A 102 10.45 -19.94 -11.82
CA VAL A 102 10.58 -20.25 -13.25
C VAL A 102 11.59 -19.31 -13.91
N ILE A 103 11.58 -18.01 -13.57
CA ILE A 103 12.56 -17.03 -14.06
C ILE A 103 13.97 -17.42 -13.64
N ASP A 104 14.16 -17.86 -12.40
CA ASP A 104 15.44 -18.38 -11.90
C ASP A 104 15.98 -19.52 -12.77
N GLU A 105 15.12 -20.46 -13.17
CA GLU A 105 15.52 -21.57 -14.05
C GLU A 105 15.84 -21.07 -15.47
N LEU A 106 15.00 -20.20 -16.03
CA LEU A 106 15.23 -19.64 -17.37
C LEU A 106 16.52 -18.80 -17.43
N MET A 107 16.85 -18.05 -16.38
CA MET A 107 18.10 -17.31 -16.28
C MET A 107 19.32 -18.23 -16.17
N ARG A 108 19.21 -19.37 -15.48
CA ARG A 108 20.28 -20.41 -15.48
C ARG A 108 20.52 -21.00 -16.86
N GLU A 109 19.48 -21.10 -17.69
CA GLU A 109 19.56 -21.51 -19.09
C GLU A 109 20.07 -20.40 -20.03
N GLY A 110 20.36 -19.20 -19.51
CA GLY A 110 20.88 -18.06 -20.28
C GLY A 110 19.81 -17.22 -20.97
N LYS A 111 18.53 -17.39 -20.63
CA LYS A 111 17.44 -16.55 -21.12
C LYS A 111 17.32 -15.27 -20.30
N LYS A 112 16.86 -14.19 -20.93
CA LYS A 112 16.59 -12.90 -20.30
C LYS A 112 15.09 -12.77 -20.02
N SER A 113 14.64 -13.27 -18.87
CA SER A 113 13.22 -13.34 -18.48
C SER A 113 12.97 -12.59 -17.16
N ASP A 114 11.73 -12.13 -16.95
CA ASP A 114 11.34 -11.33 -15.79
C ASP A 114 9.84 -11.39 -15.43
N CYS A 115 9.50 -10.86 -14.25
CA CYS A 115 8.15 -10.56 -13.79
C CYS A 115 8.09 -9.39 -12.79
#